data_AF-A0A349NHY9-F1
#
_entry.id   AF-A0A349NHY9-F1
#
_cell.length_a   1.000
_cell.length_b   1.000
_cell.length_c   1.000
_cell.angle_alpha   90.00
_cell.angle_beta   90.00
_cell.angle_gamma   90.00
#
_symmetry.space_group_name_H-M   'P 1'
#
loop_
_entity.id
_entity.type
_entity.pdbx_description
1 polymer ?
#
loop_
_entity_poly.entity_id
_entity_poly.type
_entity_poly.pdbx_seq_one_letter_code
_entity_poly.pdbx_strand_id
1 'polypeptide(L)'
;DQGGCFETSHPTTHTDPVYTVEGIVHYAVANIPGAVAYTSTPALDNATLPYVLALAEKGWKKACAEDASLYEGINVVEGKVTFKPVADLYKLPYSPAKV
;
A
#
# COMPACT_ATOMS: atom_id res chain seq x y z
N ASP A 1 6.01 3.98 3.14
CA ASP A 1 7.26 4.54 2.60
C ASP A 1 8.38 3.54 2.67
N GLN A 2 9.09 3.37 1.56
CA GLN A 2 10.29 2.54 1.49
C GLN A 2 11.52 3.25 2.08
N GLY A 3 11.35 3.98 3.19
CA GLY A 3 12.45 4.67 3.89
C GLY A 3 12.89 6.04 3.34
N GLY A 4 12.40 6.47 2.17
CA GLY A 4 12.81 7.73 1.51
C GLY A 4 13.96 7.53 0.51
N CYS A 5 14.21 8.54 -0.35
CA CYS A 5 15.23 8.45 -1.43
C CYS A 5 16.49 9.30 -1.20
N PHE A 6 16.54 10.12 -0.14
CA PHE A 6 17.76 10.79 0.29
C PHE A 6 18.33 10.08 1.53
N GLU A 7 19.65 9.96 1.62
CA GLU A 7 20.31 9.29 2.74
C GLU A 7 19.95 9.91 4.10
N THR A 8 19.79 11.23 4.14
CA THR A 8 19.42 11.99 5.35
C THR A 8 17.92 11.98 5.63
N SER A 9 17.11 11.31 4.81
CA SER A 9 15.65 11.24 5.00
C SER A 9 15.27 10.32 6.15
N HIS A 10 14.52 10.85 7.11
CA HIS A 10 13.66 10.05 7.98
C HIS A 10 12.22 10.58 7.97
N PRO A 11 11.21 9.72 8.22
CA PRO A 11 9.81 10.14 8.22
C PRO A 11 9.54 11.25 9.25
N THR A 12 8.75 12.25 8.85
CA THR A 12 8.19 13.29 9.73
C THR A 12 6.66 13.18 9.78
N THR A 13 6.02 14.02 10.60
CA THR A 13 4.55 14.05 10.74
C THR A 13 4.00 15.40 10.30
N HIS A 14 2.68 15.49 10.06
CA HIS A 14 2.05 16.78 9.75
C HIS A 14 2.20 17.82 10.87
N THR A 15 2.36 17.40 12.13
CA THR A 15 2.54 18.32 13.27
C THR A 15 3.98 18.81 13.43
N ASP A 16 4.95 18.03 12.97
CA ASP A 16 6.37 18.39 12.99
C ASP A 16 6.99 18.03 11.62
N PRO A 17 6.73 18.84 10.58
CA PRO A 17 6.88 18.40 9.19
C PRO A 17 8.30 18.50 8.63
N VAL A 18 9.15 19.30 9.27
CA VAL A 18 10.47 19.66 8.74
C VAL A 18 11.57 19.52 9.78
N TYR A 19 12.77 19.22 9.31
CA TYR A 19 14.00 19.28 10.09
C TYR A 19 15.13 19.80 9.19
N THR A 20 16.30 20.09 9.78
CA THR A 20 17.45 20.60 9.04
C THR A 20 18.66 19.70 9.24
N VAL A 21 19.29 19.29 8.15
CA VAL A 21 20.56 18.56 8.12
C VAL A 21 21.51 19.33 7.22
N GLU A 22 22.70 19.66 7.74
CA GLU A 22 23.72 20.41 6.99
C GLU A 22 23.22 21.74 6.39
N GLY A 23 22.29 22.41 7.09
CA GLY A 23 21.68 23.66 6.62
C GLY A 23 20.58 23.49 5.57
N ILE A 24 20.25 22.26 5.16
CA ILE A 24 19.18 21.95 4.19
C ILE A 24 17.90 21.54 4.93
N VAL A 25 16.80 22.22 4.61
CA VAL A 25 15.47 21.88 5.15
C VAL A 25 14.93 20.63 4.44
N HIS A 26 14.60 19.61 5.22
CA HIS A 26 14.00 18.36 4.76
C HIS A 26 12.50 18.39 5.06
N TYR A 27 11.68 18.00 4.09
CA TYR A 27 10.25 17.73 4.27
C TYR A 27 10.00 16.28 3.86
N ALA A 28 9.69 15.42 4.83
CA ALA A 28 9.59 13.97 4.64
C ALA A 28 8.33 13.40 5.32
N VAL A 29 7.23 14.16 5.27
CA VAL A 29 5.98 13.77 5.93
C VAL A 29 5.42 12.52 5.26
N ALA A 30 5.18 11.47 6.04
CA ALA A 30 4.48 10.29 5.56
C ALA A 30 2.98 10.58 5.37
N ASN A 31 2.34 9.88 4.42
CA ASN A 31 0.91 10.05 4.15
C ASN A 31 0.50 11.52 3.86
N ILE A 32 1.23 12.17 2.95
CA ILE A 32 0.92 13.53 2.47
C ILE A 32 -0.54 13.67 1.98
N PRO A 33 -1.13 12.71 1.24
CA PRO A 33 -2.52 12.83 0.79
C PRO A 33 -3.52 13.02 1.94
N GLY A 34 -3.22 12.52 3.14
CA GLY A 34 -4.06 12.69 4.32
C GLY A 34 -4.32 14.14 4.74
N ALA A 35 -3.46 15.09 4.35
CA ALA A 35 -3.69 16.52 4.61
C ALA A 35 -4.79 17.13 3.74
N VAL A 36 -5.17 16.48 2.64
CA VAL A 36 -6.14 16.98 1.64
C VAL A 36 -7.27 15.99 1.41
N ALA A 37 -7.86 15.49 2.49
CA ALA A 37 -8.89 14.43 2.49
C ALA A 37 -10.03 14.68 1.49
N TYR A 38 -10.52 15.93 1.38
CA TYR A 38 -11.59 16.28 0.44
C TYR A 38 -11.25 15.96 -1.02
N THR A 39 -9.98 16.02 -1.39
CA THR A 39 -9.50 15.70 -2.74
C THR A 39 -8.99 14.25 -2.83
N SER A 40 -8.23 13.77 -1.84
CA SER A 40 -7.60 12.44 -1.90
C SER A 40 -8.61 11.31 -1.79
N THR A 41 -9.67 11.47 -0.99
CA THR A 41 -10.70 10.43 -0.80
C THR A 41 -11.41 10.10 -2.11
N PRO A 42 -12.08 11.04 -2.80
CA PRO A 42 -12.74 10.70 -4.06
C PRO A 42 -11.75 10.23 -5.14
N ALA A 43 -10.49 10.69 -5.12
CA ALA A 43 -9.47 10.20 -6.03
C ALA A 43 -9.15 8.70 -5.81
N LEU A 44 -8.98 8.28 -4.55
CA LEU A 44 -8.74 6.88 -4.19
C LEU A 44 -9.99 6.03 -4.42
N ASP A 45 -11.16 6.52 -4.02
CA ASP A 45 -12.44 5.82 -4.19
C ASP A 45 -12.72 5.56 -5.67
N ASN A 46 -12.57 6.55 -6.54
CA ASN A 46 -12.79 6.38 -7.98
C ASN A 46 -11.86 5.33 -8.60
N ALA A 47 -10.61 5.23 -8.12
CA ALA A 47 -9.65 4.23 -8.57
C ALA A 47 -9.94 2.82 -8.02
N THR A 48 -10.51 2.72 -6.81
CA THR A 48 -10.69 1.44 -6.10
C THR A 48 -12.10 0.86 -6.22
N LEU A 49 -13.09 1.69 -6.51
CA LEU A 49 -14.51 1.32 -6.55
C LEU A 49 -14.80 0.11 -7.48
N PRO A 50 -14.25 0.00 -8.69
CA PRO A 50 -14.49 -1.17 -9.54
C PRO A 50 -14.08 -2.49 -8.88
N TYR A 51 -12.95 -2.49 -8.16
CA TYR A 51 -12.44 -3.66 -7.45
C TYR A 51 -13.30 -4.01 -6.24
N VAL A 52 -13.74 -2.99 -5.48
CA VAL A 52 -14.62 -3.18 -4.32
C VAL A 52 -15.95 -3.82 -4.75
N LEU A 53 -16.54 -3.35 -5.85
CA LEU A 53 -17.78 -3.91 -6.39
C LEU A 53 -17.57 -5.36 -6.87
N ALA A 54 -16.49 -5.64 -7.61
CA ALA A 54 -16.18 -7.00 -8.05
C ALA A 54 -16.02 -7.98 -6.88
N LEU A 55 -15.34 -7.55 -5.81
CA LEU A 55 -15.18 -8.35 -4.58
C LEU A 55 -16.52 -8.57 -3.87
N ALA A 56 -17.37 -7.54 -3.78
CA ALA A 56 -18.67 -7.62 -3.13
C ALA A 56 -19.64 -8.56 -3.87
N GLU A 57 -19.66 -8.52 -5.20
CA GLU A 57 -20.58 -9.32 -6.02
C GLU A 57 -20.13 -10.77 -6.20
N LYS A 58 -18.83 -10.99 -6.39
CA LYS A 58 -18.29 -12.30 -6.80
C LYS A 58 -17.58 -13.06 -5.67
N GLY A 59 -17.24 -12.36 -4.59
CA GLY A 59 -16.29 -12.84 -3.60
C GLY A 59 -14.85 -12.86 -4.14
N TRP A 60 -13.87 -12.94 -3.23
CA TRP A 60 -12.46 -12.76 -3.58
C TRP A 60 -11.92 -13.81 -4.56
N LYS A 61 -12.28 -15.09 -4.40
CA LYS A 61 -11.75 -16.18 -5.26
C LYS A 61 -12.08 -15.93 -6.72
N LYS A 62 -13.37 -15.80 -7.03
CA LYS A 62 -13.84 -15.56 -8.39
C LYS A 62 -13.38 -14.22 -8.94
N ALA A 63 -13.43 -13.14 -8.13
CA ALA A 63 -12.97 -11.83 -8.57
C ALA A 63 -11.48 -11.85 -8.97
N CYS A 64 -10.62 -12.49 -8.18
CA CYS A 64 -9.19 -12.59 -8.47
C CYS A 64 -8.88 -13.59 -9.59
N ALA A 65 -9.68 -14.64 -9.76
CA ALA A 65 -9.53 -15.56 -10.91
C ALA A 65 -9.87 -14.88 -12.24
N GLU A 66 -10.78 -13.90 -12.23
CA GLU A 66 -11.20 -13.15 -13.43
C GLU A 66 -10.38 -11.87 -13.68
N ASP A 67 -9.71 -11.33 -12.65
CA ASP A 67 -8.92 -10.10 -12.72
C ASP A 67 -7.51 -10.33 -12.15
N ALA A 68 -6.52 -10.40 -13.05
CA ALA A 68 -5.12 -10.58 -12.68
C ALA A 68 -4.60 -9.44 -11.79
N SER A 69 -5.08 -8.21 -11.94
CA SER A 69 -4.62 -7.09 -11.11
C SER A 69 -5.07 -7.23 -9.66
N LEU A 70 -6.28 -7.77 -9.43
CA LEU A 70 -6.77 -8.13 -8.10
C LEU A 70 -6.00 -9.30 -7.50
N TYR A 71 -5.69 -10.32 -8.31
CA TYR A 71 -4.89 -11.46 -7.87
C TYR A 71 -3.50 -11.03 -7.35
N GLU A 72 -2.81 -10.15 -8.07
CA GLU A 72 -1.50 -9.62 -7.65
C GLU A 72 -1.58 -8.82 -6.34
N GLY A 73 -2.77 -8.34 -5.96
CA GLY A 73 -3.02 -7.65 -4.69
C GLY A 73 -3.15 -8.57 -3.46
N ILE A 74 -3.29 -9.89 -3.64
CA ILE A 74 -3.52 -10.82 -2.51
C ILE A 74 -2.24 -11.02 -1.71
N ASN A 75 -2.28 -10.61 -0.44
CA ASN A 75 -1.14 -10.75 0.48
C ASN A 75 -1.19 -12.00 1.36
N VAL A 76 -2.37 -12.35 1.89
CA VAL A 76 -2.55 -13.45 2.85
C VAL A 76 -3.87 -14.17 2.59
N VAL A 77 -3.85 -15.50 2.60
CA VAL A 77 -5.04 -16.37 2.50
C VAL A 77 -4.92 -17.48 3.54
N GLU A 78 -5.96 -17.67 4.36
CA GLU A 78 -6.03 -18.78 5.34
C GLU A 78 -4.76 -18.89 6.22
N GLY A 79 -4.22 -17.75 6.65
CA GLY A 79 -3.01 -17.67 7.47
C GLY A 79 -1.68 -17.90 6.73
N LYS A 80 -1.70 -18.03 5.40
CA LYS A 80 -0.50 -18.23 4.57
C LYS A 80 -0.18 -16.98 3.78
N VAL A 81 1.09 -16.63 3.70
CA VAL A 81 1.57 -15.49 2.89
C VAL A 81 1.58 -15.90 1.42
N THR A 82 0.82 -15.15 0.60
CA THR A 82 0.63 -15.41 -0.83
C THR A 82 1.33 -14.41 -1.72
N PHE A 83 1.89 -13.34 -1.14
CA PHE A 83 2.68 -12.35 -1.85
C PHE A 83 4.17 -12.57 -1.60
N LYS A 84 4.89 -12.99 -2.65
CA LYS A 84 6.28 -13.44 -2.56
C LYS A 84 7.23 -12.39 -1.95
N PRO A 85 7.18 -11.10 -2.32
CA PRO A 85 8.08 -10.10 -1.75
C PRO A 85 7.96 -9.98 -0.22
N VAL A 86 6.75 -10.11 0.33
CA VAL A 86 6.54 -10.10 1.80
C VAL A 86 7.09 -11.37 2.43
N ALA A 87 6.89 -12.53 1.81
CA ALA A 87 7.44 -13.79 2.29
C ALA A 87 8.98 -13.74 2.34
N ASP A 88 9.62 -13.25 1.28
CA ASP A 88 11.08 -13.12 1.21
C ASP A 88 11.60 -12.12 2.26
N LEU A 89 10.97 -10.94 2.37
CA LEU A 89 11.39 -9.88 3.31
C LEU A 89 11.39 -10.35 4.76
N TYR A 90 10.34 -11.07 5.16
CA TYR A 90 10.18 -11.54 6.54
C TYR A 90 10.62 -12.99 6.77
N LYS A 91 11.22 -13.64 5.75
CA LYS A 91 11.66 -15.05 5.79
C LYS A 91 10.53 -16.01 6.19
N LEU A 92 9.33 -15.77 5.68
CA LEU A 92 8.14 -16.58 5.94
C LEU A 92 7.90 -17.61 4.81
N PRO A 93 7.21 -18.72 5.07
CA PRO A 93 6.81 -19.65 4.02
C PRO A 93 5.91 -18.98 2.98
N TYR A 94 6.30 -19.09 1.71
CA TYR A 94 5.49 -18.64 0.58
C TYR A 94 4.51 -19.74 0.15
N SER A 95 3.25 -19.39 -0.09
CA SER A 95 2.24 -20.29 -0.63
C SER A 95 1.34 -19.52 -1.60
N PRO A 96 1.41 -19.76 -2.92
CA PRO A 96 0.56 -19.07 -3.90
C PRO A 96 -0.92 -19.17 -3.54
N ALA A 97 -1.66 -18.07 -3.73
CA ALA A 97 -3.10 -18.08 -3.56
C ALA A 97 -3.75 -19.00 -4.60
N LYS A 98 -4.66 -19.87 -4.16
CA LYS A 98 -5.47 -20.69 -5.06
C LYS A 98 -6.83 -20.01 -5.22
N VAL A 99 -7.02 -19.37 -6.36
CA VAL A 99 -8.26 -18.68 -6.77
C VAL A 99 -9.08 -19.55 -7.70
#